data_AF-A0A9D3LUG6-F1
#
_entry.id   AF-A0A9D3LUG6-F1
#
_cell.length_a   1.000
_cell.length_b   1.000
_cell.length_c   1.000
_cell.angle_alpha   90.00
_cell.angle_beta   90.00
_cell.angle_gamma   90.00
#
_symmetry.space_group_name_H-M   'P 1'
#
loop_
_entity.id
_entity.type
_entity.pdbx_description
1 polymer ?
#
loop_
_entity_poly.entity_id
_entity_poly.type
_entity_poly.pdbx_seq_one_letter_code
_entity_poly.pdbx_strand_id
1 'polypeptide(L)'
;MEWSEMKRELEEFRANHSRGIEGERKKNNTASLALLEKKYNYLSQYCHSISKETVCKPCPQGWEQFSSKCYYFSTEMKTWHDSHSDCSAQGAGLVIIESEEEQVRYSMSE
;
A
#
# COMPACT_ATOMS: atom_id res chain seq x y z
N MET A 1 14.94 -51.91 23.68
CA MET A 1 14.16 -50.98 22.85
C MET A 1 13.75 -51.72 21.61
N GLU A 2 12.46 -51.95 21.44
CA GLU A 2 11.93 -52.70 20.30
C GLU A 2 11.90 -51.82 19.04
N TRP A 3 12.18 -52.42 17.88
CA TRP A 3 12.20 -51.74 16.57
C TRP A 3 10.88 -51.04 16.21
N SER A 4 9.77 -51.55 16.74
CA SER A 4 8.43 -50.95 16.62
C SER A 4 8.34 -49.59 17.31
N GLU A 5 8.97 -49.45 18.47
CA GLU A 5 8.94 -48.21 19.25
C GLU A 5 9.76 -47.11 18.58
N MET A 6 10.94 -47.47 18.07
CA MET A 6 11.81 -46.52 17.37
C MET A 6 11.21 -46.05 16.04
N LYS A 7 10.46 -46.91 15.35
CA LYS A 7 9.67 -46.53 14.17
C LYS A 7 8.54 -45.57 14.51
N ARG A 8 7.82 -45.83 15.60
CA ARG A 8 6.73 -44.97 16.09
C ARG A 8 7.25 -43.57 16.42
N GLU A 9 8.36 -43.47 17.13
CA GLU A 9 9.01 -42.20 17.44
C GLU A 9 9.46 -41.43 16.18
N LEU A 10 10.01 -42.13 15.18
CA LEU A 10 10.42 -41.51 13.92
C LEU A 10 9.21 -40.99 13.11
N GLU A 11 8.11 -41.74 13.09
CA GLU A 11 6.86 -41.33 12.43
C GLU A 11 6.20 -40.15 13.16
N GLU A 12 6.17 -40.17 14.49
CA GLU A 12 5.69 -39.06 15.32
C GLU A 12 6.54 -37.80 15.12
N PHE A 13 7.87 -37.94 15.09
CA PHE A 13 8.78 -36.83 14.82
C PHE A 13 8.58 -36.26 13.41
N ARG A 14 8.43 -37.10 12.38
CA ARG A 14 8.12 -36.66 11.00
C ARG A 14 6.77 -35.96 10.90
N ALA A 15 5.74 -36.46 11.59
CA ALA A 15 4.43 -35.84 11.62
C ALA A 15 4.45 -34.49 12.35
N ASN A 16 5.20 -34.38 13.45
CA ASN A 16 5.41 -33.12 14.19
C ASN A 16 6.20 -32.11 13.35
N HIS A 17 7.28 -32.53 12.68
CA HIS A 17 8.09 -31.67 11.81
C HIS A 17 7.31 -31.17 10.58
N SER A 18 6.50 -32.04 9.96
CA SER A 18 5.62 -31.67 8.84
C SER A 18 4.54 -30.67 9.27
N ARG A 19 4.00 -30.79 10.49
CA ARG A 19 3.09 -29.80 11.08
C ARG A 19 3.77 -28.46 11.38
N GLY A 20 5.03 -28.47 11.81
CA GLY A 20 5.84 -27.26 12.00
C GLY A 20 6.08 -26.49 10.70
N ILE A 21 6.55 -27.18 9.65
CA ILE A 21 6.80 -26.59 8.33
C ILE A 21 5.49 -26.12 7.68
N GLU A 22 4.38 -26.85 7.81
CA GLU A 22 3.10 -26.42 7.24
C GLU A 22 2.55 -25.16 7.92
N GLY A 23 2.73 -25.02 9.24
CA GLY A 23 2.34 -23.83 9.99
C GLY A 23 3.15 -22.59 9.64
N GLU A 24 4.47 -22.72 9.52
CA GLU A 24 5.36 -21.63 9.12
C GLU A 24 5.20 -21.26 7.64
N ARG A 25 5.08 -22.26 6.75
CA ARG A 25 4.83 -22.05 5.32
C ARG A 25 3.47 -21.39 5.07
N LYS A 26 2.42 -21.78 5.80
CA LYS A 26 1.12 -21.09 5.73
C LYS A 26 1.21 -19.65 6.21
N LYS A 27 1.88 -19.38 7.34
CA LYS A 27 2.10 -18.02 7.87
C LYS A 27 2.93 -17.14 6.93
N ASN A 28 3.99 -17.69 6.33
CA ASN A 28 4.81 -16.97 5.36
C ASN A 28 4.05 -16.73 4.05
N ASN A 29 3.22 -17.68 3.61
CA ASN A 29 2.37 -17.51 2.44
C ASN A 29 1.28 -16.44 2.67
N THR A 30 0.65 -16.41 3.85
CA THR A 30 -0.33 -15.34 4.17
C THR A 30 0.35 -13.98 4.32
N ALA A 31 1.52 -13.90 4.95
CA ALA A 31 2.28 -12.65 5.03
C ALA A 31 2.74 -12.17 3.64
N SER A 32 3.18 -13.08 2.78
CA SER A 32 3.58 -12.77 1.40
C SER A 32 2.41 -12.30 0.55
N LEU A 33 1.24 -12.91 0.71
CA LEU A 33 0.01 -12.46 0.04
C LEU A 33 -0.41 -11.08 0.52
N ALA A 34 -0.40 -10.81 1.83
CA ALA A 34 -0.73 -9.49 2.37
C ALA A 34 0.25 -8.41 1.86
N LEU A 35 1.54 -8.74 1.70
CA LEU A 35 2.51 -7.84 1.10
C LEU A 35 2.23 -7.58 -0.38
N LEU A 36 1.86 -8.62 -1.14
CA LEU A 36 1.49 -8.49 -2.54
C LEU A 36 0.23 -7.65 -2.72
N GLU A 37 -0.79 -7.85 -1.89
CA GLU A 37 -2.00 -7.02 -1.86
C GLU A 37 -1.66 -5.56 -1.56
N LYS A 38 -0.80 -5.31 -0.57
CA LYS A 38 -0.34 -3.95 -0.25
C LYS A 38 0.38 -3.30 -1.43
N LYS A 39 1.27 -4.03 -2.11
CA LYS A 39 1.97 -3.55 -3.30
C LYS A 39 1.01 -3.28 -4.46
N TYR A 40 0.06 -4.19 -4.68
CA TYR A 40 -0.94 -4.03 -5.72
C TYR A 40 -1.82 -2.81 -5.47
N ASN A 41 -2.32 -2.62 -4.24
CA ASN A 41 -3.12 -1.45 -3.86
C ASN A 41 -2.34 -0.14 -3.99
N TYR A 42 -1.05 -0.14 -3.64
CA TYR A 42 -0.18 1.01 -3.87
C TYR A 42 -0.05 1.30 -5.38
N LEU A 43 0.25 0.29 -6.21
CA LEU A 43 0.39 0.46 -7.64
C LEU A 43 -0.93 0.88 -8.31
N SER A 44 -2.06 0.35 -7.87
CA SER A 44 -3.36 0.66 -8.45
C SER A 44 -3.79 2.12 -8.24
N GLN A 45 -3.21 2.82 -7.25
CA GLN A 45 -3.44 4.27 -7.09
C GLN A 45 -2.81 5.10 -8.23
N TYR A 46 -1.73 4.61 -8.82
CA TYR A 46 -0.98 5.31 -9.89
C TYR A 46 -1.29 4.72 -11.27
N CYS A 47 -1.61 3.44 -11.33
CA CYS A 47 -1.80 2.67 -12.55
C CYS A 47 -3.25 2.16 -12.67
N HIS A 48 -3.92 2.51 -13.76
CA HIS A 48 -5.30 2.08 -14.02
C HIS A 48 -5.39 1.36 -15.36
N SER A 49 -6.16 0.27 -15.38
CA SER A 49 -6.40 -0.50 -16.61
C SER A 49 -7.55 0.12 -17.39
N ILE A 50 -7.25 0.77 -18.51
CA ILE A 50 -8.25 1.30 -19.45
C ILE A 50 -8.22 0.38 -20.69
N SER A 51 -9.34 -0.29 -20.98
CA SER A 51 -9.51 -1.10 -22.20
C SER A 51 -8.34 -2.04 -22.53
N LYS A 52 -7.87 -2.81 -21.53
CA LYS A 52 -6.74 -3.79 -21.59
C LYS A 52 -5.32 -3.20 -21.58
N GLU A 53 -5.16 -1.89 -21.57
CA GLU A 53 -3.87 -1.23 -21.38
C GLU A 53 -3.76 -0.66 -19.97
N THR A 54 -2.63 -0.94 -19.30
CA THR A 54 -2.32 -0.36 -18.00
C THR A 54 -1.64 0.98 -18.20
N VAL A 55 -2.31 2.06 -17.83
CA VAL A 55 -1.77 3.43 -17.91
C VAL A 55 -1.38 3.86 -16.50
N CYS A 56 -0.11 4.22 -16.31
CA CYS A 56 0.40 4.75 -15.06
C CYS A 56 0.64 6.25 -15.17
N LYS A 57 0.27 7.00 -14.13
CA LYS A 57 0.52 8.44 -14.01
C LYS A 57 1.50 8.72 -12.86
N PRO A 58 2.27 9.82 -12.91
CA PRO A 58 3.18 10.19 -11.83
C PRO A 58 2.49 10.51 -10.51
N CYS A 59 1.26 11.01 -10.56
CA CYS A 59 0.44 11.30 -9.39
C CYS A 59 -0.75 10.34 -9.28
N PRO A 60 -1.25 10.09 -8.05
CA PRO A 60 -2.43 9.25 -7.85
C PRO A 60 -3.66 9.78 -8.60
N GLN A 61 -4.66 8.93 -8.81
CA GLN A 61 -5.92 9.36 -9.41
C GLN A 61 -6.56 10.52 -8.62
N GLY A 62 -6.96 11.58 -9.33
CA GLY A 62 -7.56 12.78 -8.72
C GLY A 62 -6.54 13.81 -8.22
N TRP A 63 -5.24 13.54 -8.37
CA TRP A 63 -4.17 14.47 -8.04
C TRP A 63 -3.62 15.12 -9.31
N GLU A 64 -3.28 16.39 -9.20
CA GLU A 64 -2.63 17.16 -10.26
C GLU A 64 -1.12 17.18 -10.06
N GLN A 65 -0.36 16.94 -11.14
CA GLN A 65 1.08 17.09 -11.11
C GLN A 65 1.46 18.52 -11.46
N PHE A 66 2.29 19.14 -10.62
CA PHE A 66 3.02 20.35 -10.98
C PHE A 66 4.46 20.23 -10.53
N SER A 67 5.39 20.40 -11.47
CA SER A 67 6.80 20.10 -11.27
C SER A 67 6.99 18.66 -10.75
N SER A 68 7.75 18.48 -9.68
CA SER A 68 8.00 17.20 -9.01
C SER A 68 7.03 16.90 -7.85
N LYS A 69 5.93 17.64 -7.72
CA LYS A 69 4.95 17.52 -6.63
C LYS A 69 3.57 17.14 -7.17
N CYS A 70 2.78 16.48 -6.32
CA CYS A 70 1.39 16.12 -6.56
C CYS A 70 0.49 16.91 -5.62
N TYR A 71 -0.59 17.47 -6.16
CA TYR A 71 -1.52 18.34 -5.45
C TYR A 71 -2.93 17.76 -5.49
N TYR A 72 -3.63 17.83 -4.37
CA TYR A 72 -5.03 17.43 -4.25
C TYR A 72 -5.87 18.62 -3.79
N PHE A 73 -6.94 18.87 -4.52
CA PHE A 73 -7.89 19.94 -4.22
C PHE A 73 -9.17 19.29 -3.71
N SER A 74 -9.42 19.45 -2.41
CA SER A 74 -10.68 19.04 -1.79
C SER A 74 -11.82 19.89 -2.34
N THR A 75 -12.94 19.25 -2.67
CA THR A 75 -14.21 19.94 -2.98
C THR A 75 -14.96 20.37 -1.72
N GLU A 76 -14.52 19.91 -0.55
CA GLU A 76 -15.12 20.20 0.75
C GLU A 76 -14.35 21.30 1.48
N MET A 77 -15.08 22.27 2.04
CA MET A 77 -14.53 23.25 2.98
C MET A 77 -14.50 22.67 4.39
N LYS A 78 -13.33 22.73 5.04
CA LYS A 78 -13.09 22.20 6.37
C LYS A 78 -12.30 23.19 7.21
N THR A 79 -12.26 22.98 8.53
CA THR A 79 -11.35 23.75 9.38
C THR A 79 -9.91 23.38 9.04
N TRP A 80 -8.96 24.28 9.32
CA TRP A 80 -7.54 24.01 9.05
C TRP A 80 -7.05 22.69 9.67
N HIS A 81 -7.49 22.40 10.91
CA HIS A 81 -7.12 21.17 11.62
C HIS A 81 -7.68 19.92 10.95
N ASP A 82 -8.94 19.97 10.51
CA ASP A 82 -9.58 18.85 9.82
C ASP A 82 -8.94 18.64 8.44
N SER A 83 -8.69 19.71 7.68
CA SER A 83 -7.97 19.64 6.40
C SER A 83 -6.58 19.04 6.55
N HIS A 84 -5.84 19.44 7.59
CA HIS A 84 -4.52 18.87 7.87
C HIS A 84 -4.59 17.37 8.21
N SER A 85 -5.59 16.97 9.01
CA SER A 85 -5.83 15.56 9.34
C SER A 85 -6.16 14.73 8.10
N ASP A 86 -7.01 15.27 7.22
CA ASP A 86 -7.39 14.62 5.96
C ASP A 86 -6.21 14.45 5.00
N CYS A 87 -5.38 15.47 4.83
CA CYS A 87 -4.16 15.35 4.02
C CYS A 87 -3.24 14.26 4.60
N SER A 88 -3.06 14.24 5.93
CA SER A 88 -2.22 13.26 6.62
C SER A 88 -2.75 11.84 6.45
N ALA A 89 -4.07 11.64 6.50
CA ALA A 89 -4.72 10.34 6.29
C ALA A 89 -4.50 9.81 4.86
N GLN A 90 -4.30 10.70 3.89
CA GLN A 90 -3.97 10.37 2.51
C GLN A 90 -2.46 10.22 2.27
N GLY A 91 -1.62 10.35 3.30
CA GLY A 91 -0.17 10.28 3.19
C GLY A 91 0.46 11.54 2.60
N ALA A 92 -0.24 12.68 2.64
CA ALA A 92 0.22 13.96 2.15
C ALA A 92 0.29 15.01 3.28
N GLY A 93 0.95 16.13 3.00
CA GLY A 93 0.91 17.33 3.84
C GLY A 93 -0.08 18.34 3.29
N LEU A 94 -0.62 19.20 4.16
CA LEU A 94 -1.30 20.40 3.71
C LEU A 94 -0.30 21.28 2.93
N VAL A 95 -0.72 21.80 1.79
CA VAL A 95 0.20 22.50 0.86
C VAL A 95 0.86 23.71 1.54
N ILE A 96 2.17 23.84 1.34
CA ILE A 96 2.94 25.03 1.64
C ILE A 96 3.47 25.53 0.30
N ILE A 97 3.11 26.77 -0.05
CA ILE A 97 3.53 27.38 -1.30
C ILE A 97 4.95 27.89 -1.14
N GLU A 98 5.87 27.32 -1.91
CA GLU A 98 7.31 27.58 -1.79
C GLU A 98 7.85 28.47 -2.92
N SER A 99 7.05 28.74 -3.96
CA SER A 99 7.47 29.55 -5.10
C SER A 99 6.37 30.48 -5.62
N GLU A 100 6.78 31.55 -6.31
CA GLU A 100 5.84 32.48 -6.95
C GLU A 100 5.07 31.79 -8.08
N GLU A 101 5.71 30.87 -8.81
CA GLU A 101 5.04 30.09 -9.86
C GLU A 101 3.94 29.19 -9.30
N GLU A 102 4.19 28.57 -8.14
CA GLU A 102 3.19 27.79 -7.41
C GLU A 102 2.04 28.68 -6.91
N GLN A 103 2.37 29.85 -6.35
CA GLN A 103 1.36 30.84 -5.94
C GLN A 103 0.51 31.29 -7.13
N VAL A 104 1.11 31.67 -8.26
CA VAL A 104 0.39 32.15 -9.44
C VAL A 104 -0.48 31.06 -10.04
N ARG A 105 0.02 29.82 -10.08
CA ARG A 105 -0.73 28.68 -10.63
C ARG A 105 -2.00 28.39 -9.83
N TYR A 106 -1.95 28.49 -8.50
CA TYR A 106 -3.03 28.07 -7.60
C TYR A 106 -3.83 29.22 -6.97
N SER A 107 -3.42 30.47 -7.15
CA SER A 107 -4.21 31.66 -6.79
C SER A 107 -5.30 32.02 -7.80
N MET A 108 -5.30 31.37 -8.97
CA MET A 108 -6.27 31.60 -10.05
C MET A 108 -7.34 30.51 -10.18
N SER A 109 -7.41 29.56 -9.25
CA SER A 109 -8.49 28.57 -9.21
C SER A 109 -9.65 29.09 -8.35
N GLU A 110 -10.42 30.03 -8.91
CA GLU A 110 -11.80 30.34 -8.48
C GLU A 110 -12.79 29.80 -9.52
#